data_AF-A0A533XD07-F1
#
_entry.id   AF-A0A533XD07-F1
#
_cell.length_a   1.000
_cell.length_b   1.000
_cell.length_c   1.000
_cell.angle_alpha   90.00
_cell.angle_beta   90.00
_cell.angle_gamma   90.00
#
_symmetry.space_group_name_H-M   'P 1'
#
loop_
_entity.id
_entity.type
_entity.pdbx_description
1 polymer ?
#
loop_
_entity_poly.entity_id
_entity_poly.type
_entity_poly.pdbx_seq_one_letter_code
_entity_poly.pdbx_strand_id
1 'polypeptide(L)'
;MQQRRAVRRRFVVVAAAVVVVCSSLLLLLSAALPSAASNGEPQLAPWAFPGAYANYSGSATLPNGIPYTLQYELRVLTVTGTKAEVVTLMAIHAPSEPLKISRHVAWMTATRSEVTPVELVTNDSMFLTFDSTTTVMGRTIPVTVYYCDDKGTTTIVFVKRDIGLPVQFVFALDNVTSIAVRLVETNISGLVG
;
A
#
# COMPACT_ATOMS: atom_id res chain seq x y z
N MET A 1 -28.99 -20.08 -5.30
CA MET A 1 -28.06 -19.51 -6.31
C MET A 1 -27.69 -18.03 -6.07
N GLN A 2 -28.58 -17.18 -5.52
CA GLN A 2 -28.29 -15.75 -5.28
C GLN A 2 -27.15 -15.47 -4.29
N GLN A 3 -27.00 -16.29 -3.24
CA GLN A 3 -25.96 -16.10 -2.21
C GLN A 3 -24.52 -16.28 -2.75
N ARG A 4 -24.30 -17.26 -3.65
CA ARG A 4 -23.00 -17.46 -4.34
C ARG A 4 -22.65 -16.29 -5.29
N ARG A 5 -23.66 -15.71 -5.96
CA ARG A 5 -23.47 -14.50 -6.79
C ARG A 5 -23.12 -13.27 -5.95
N ALA A 6 -23.74 -13.10 -4.79
CA ALA A 6 -23.43 -12.01 -3.87
C ALA A 6 -22.02 -12.12 -3.28
N VAL A 7 -21.59 -13.34 -2.91
CA VAL A 7 -20.22 -13.61 -2.42
C VAL A 7 -19.18 -13.32 -3.51
N ARG A 8 -19.39 -13.82 -4.74
CA ARG A 8 -18.50 -13.50 -5.87
C ARG A 8 -18.43 -12.01 -6.16
N ARG A 9 -19.58 -11.31 -6.14
CA ARG A 9 -19.63 -9.87 -6.40
C ARG A 9 -18.86 -9.10 -5.32
N ARG A 10 -19.01 -9.46 -4.05
CA ARG A 10 -18.27 -8.85 -2.94
C ARG A 10 -16.77 -9.15 -3.03
N PHE A 11 -16.37 -10.38 -3.36
CA PHE A 11 -14.97 -10.73 -3.57
C PHE A 11 -14.33 -10.00 -4.75
N VAL A 12 -15.09 -9.81 -5.83
CA VAL A 12 -14.66 -9.00 -6.98
C VAL A 12 -14.53 -7.53 -6.58
N VAL A 13 -15.40 -7.01 -5.71
CA VAL A 13 -15.26 -5.66 -5.15
C VAL A 13 -14.02 -5.54 -4.27
N VAL A 14 -13.70 -6.52 -3.42
CA VAL A 14 -12.44 -6.51 -2.64
C VAL A 14 -11.22 -6.53 -3.56
N ALA A 15 -11.20 -7.41 -4.55
CA ALA A 15 -10.09 -7.49 -5.49
C ALA A 15 -9.97 -6.21 -6.34
N ALA A 16 -11.09 -5.64 -6.81
CA ALA A 16 -11.10 -4.42 -7.58
C ALA A 16 -10.72 -3.19 -6.75
N ALA A 17 -11.23 -3.07 -5.52
CA ALA A 17 -10.89 -1.98 -4.61
C ALA A 17 -9.40 -2.02 -4.26
N VAL A 18 -8.84 -3.21 -3.97
CA VAL A 18 -7.40 -3.28 -3.67
C VAL A 18 -6.53 -3.02 -4.90
N VAL A 19 -6.95 -3.42 -6.11
CA VAL A 19 -6.22 -3.11 -7.35
C VAL A 19 -6.27 -1.62 -7.69
N VAL A 20 -7.43 -0.98 -7.54
CA VAL A 20 -7.59 0.48 -7.72
C VAL A 20 -6.74 1.22 -6.69
N VAL A 21 -6.77 0.79 -5.42
CA VAL A 21 -5.96 1.38 -4.35
C VAL A 21 -4.47 1.19 -4.59
N CYS A 22 -3.99 0.03 -5.03
CA CYS A 22 -2.56 -0.15 -5.35
C CYS A 22 -2.10 0.80 -6.46
N SER A 23 -2.96 1.03 -7.46
CA SER A 23 -2.69 1.97 -8.55
C SER A 23 -2.66 3.42 -8.03
N SER A 24 -3.59 3.78 -7.13
CA SER A 24 -3.66 5.10 -6.48
C SER A 24 -2.54 5.33 -5.46
N LEU A 25 -2.06 4.28 -4.77
CA LEU A 25 -0.96 4.34 -3.82
C LEU A 25 0.37 4.61 -4.52
N LEU A 26 0.56 4.00 -5.70
CA LEU A 26 1.69 4.30 -6.57
C LEU A 26 1.62 5.74 -7.09
N LEU A 27 0.43 6.27 -7.37
CA LEU A 27 0.25 7.69 -7.72
C LEU A 27 0.61 8.62 -6.54
N LEU A 28 0.23 8.27 -5.31
CA LEU A 28 0.61 9.00 -4.09
C LEU A 28 2.13 9.00 -3.86
N LEU A 29 2.81 7.90 -4.17
CA LEU A 29 4.28 7.77 -4.12
C LEU A 29 4.99 8.42 -5.30
N SER A 30 4.28 8.74 -6.38
CA SER A 30 4.80 9.42 -7.57
C SER A 30 4.66 10.95 -7.48
N ALA A 31 3.80 11.45 -6.59
CA ALA A 31 3.46 12.86 -6.48
C ALA A 31 4.37 13.58 -5.48
N ALA A 32 5.57 13.91 -5.92
CA ALA A 32 6.23 15.14 -5.49
C ALA A 32 7.03 15.73 -6.67
N LEU A 33 6.55 16.89 -7.15
CA LEU A 33 7.33 17.78 -8.01
C LEU A 33 8.51 18.33 -7.19
N PRO A 34 9.68 18.57 -7.82
CA PRO A 34 10.83 19.09 -7.11
C PRO A 34 10.51 20.46 -6.52
N SER A 35 10.61 20.57 -5.19
CA SER A 35 10.81 21.85 -4.52
C SER A 35 12.15 22.40 -5.00
N ALA A 36 12.09 23.48 -5.77
CA ALA A 36 13.24 24.24 -6.21
C ALA A 36 13.85 25.01 -5.02
N ALA A 37 14.51 24.30 -4.10
CA ALA A 37 15.25 24.91 -2.99
C ALA A 37 16.26 23.95 -2.37
N SER A 38 17.10 23.30 -3.17
CA SER A 38 18.32 22.68 -2.68
C SER A 38 19.30 22.52 -3.85
N ASN A 39 20.42 23.25 -3.82
CA ASN A 39 21.53 23.10 -4.78
C ASN A 39 22.32 21.79 -4.56
N GLY A 40 21.71 20.77 -3.93
CA GLY A 40 22.28 19.45 -3.75
C GLY A 40 21.76 18.47 -4.80
N GLU A 41 22.61 17.54 -5.21
CA GLU A 41 22.22 16.42 -6.08
C GLU A 41 21.07 15.62 -5.44
N PRO A 42 20.03 15.20 -6.19
CA PRO A 42 18.90 14.48 -5.64
C PRO A 42 19.37 13.17 -4.97
N GLN A 43 19.22 13.08 -3.65
CA GLN A 43 19.58 11.86 -2.94
C GLN A 43 18.57 10.76 -3.21
N LEU A 44 19.05 9.57 -3.55
CA LEU A 44 18.20 8.39 -3.70
C LEU A 44 17.52 8.05 -2.37
N ALA A 45 16.28 7.60 -2.45
CA ALA A 45 15.55 7.06 -1.32
C ALA A 45 16.22 5.76 -0.84
N PRO A 46 16.14 5.42 0.46
CA PRO A 46 16.81 4.23 1.00
C PRO A 46 16.34 2.90 0.38
N TRP A 47 15.17 2.88 -0.25
CA TRP A 47 14.61 1.73 -0.95
C TRP A 47 15.00 1.67 -2.43
N ALA A 48 15.60 2.72 -2.99
CA ALA A 48 15.91 2.84 -4.41
C ALA A 48 17.21 2.10 -4.77
N PHE A 49 17.22 0.78 -4.62
CA PHE A 49 18.29 -0.09 -5.09
C PHE A 49 17.73 -1.37 -5.72
N PRO A 50 18.35 -1.92 -6.78
CA PRO A 50 17.92 -3.18 -7.37
C PRO A 50 17.87 -4.32 -6.34
N GLY A 51 16.75 -5.04 -6.30
CA GLY A 51 16.54 -6.12 -5.33
C GLY A 51 16.01 -5.67 -3.97
N ALA A 52 15.77 -4.37 -3.75
CA ALA A 52 15.01 -3.90 -2.59
C ALA A 52 13.62 -4.53 -2.59
N TYR A 53 13.15 -5.04 -1.45
CA TYR A 53 11.83 -5.65 -1.34
C TYR A 53 11.14 -5.39 0.00
N ALA A 54 9.82 -5.46 -0.02
CA ALA A 54 8.97 -5.44 1.16
C ALA A 54 7.79 -6.41 0.97
N ASN A 55 7.67 -7.38 1.87
CA ASN A 55 6.60 -8.38 1.87
C ASN A 55 5.61 -8.06 2.99
N TYR A 56 4.34 -8.17 2.68
CA TYR A 56 3.24 -7.86 3.57
C TYR A 56 2.25 -9.01 3.58
N SER A 57 1.66 -9.25 4.75
CA SER A 57 0.67 -10.30 4.94
C SER A 57 -0.44 -9.82 5.87
N GLY A 58 -1.65 -10.25 5.57
CA GLY A 58 -2.82 -10.05 6.40
C GLY A 58 -3.79 -11.20 6.24
N SER A 59 -4.60 -11.43 7.27
CA SER A 59 -5.70 -12.38 7.21
C SER A 59 -6.90 -11.81 7.92
N ALA A 60 -8.08 -12.13 7.44
CA ALA A 60 -9.33 -11.79 8.10
C ALA A 60 -10.39 -12.85 7.78
N THR A 61 -11.50 -12.78 8.50
CA THR A 61 -12.62 -13.70 8.33
C THR A 61 -13.84 -12.89 7.91
N LEU A 62 -14.43 -13.25 6.77
CA LEU A 62 -15.69 -12.64 6.33
C LEU A 62 -16.81 -12.99 7.33
N PRO A 63 -17.89 -12.19 7.41
CA PRO A 63 -19.00 -12.45 8.35
C PRO A 63 -19.68 -13.81 8.18
N ASN A 64 -19.53 -14.44 7.01
CA ASN A 64 -20.03 -15.79 6.75
C ASN A 64 -19.05 -16.89 7.21
N GLY A 65 -18.01 -16.54 7.98
CA GLY A 65 -17.04 -17.48 8.54
C GLY A 65 -15.91 -17.89 7.58
N ILE A 66 -15.86 -17.35 6.36
CA ILE A 66 -14.84 -17.73 5.38
C ILE A 66 -13.54 -16.96 5.66
N PRO A 67 -12.43 -17.64 5.98
CA PRO A 67 -11.14 -16.97 6.14
C PRO A 67 -10.59 -16.58 4.76
N TYR A 68 -9.88 -15.46 4.72
CA TYR A 68 -9.11 -15.04 3.56
C TYR A 68 -7.77 -14.48 3.99
N THR A 69 -6.75 -14.74 3.17
CA THR A 69 -5.41 -14.18 3.32
C THR A 69 -5.09 -13.28 2.15
N LEU A 70 -4.36 -12.21 2.44
CA LEU A 70 -3.86 -11.24 1.47
C LEU A 70 -2.36 -11.15 1.66
N GLN A 71 -1.63 -11.43 0.60
CA GLN A 71 -0.19 -11.23 0.53
C GLN A 71 0.10 -10.16 -0.51
N TYR A 72 1.04 -9.27 -0.18
CA TYR A 72 1.49 -8.23 -1.07
C TYR A 72 3.02 -8.18 -1.03
N GLU A 73 3.66 -8.11 -2.18
CA GLU A 73 5.10 -7.94 -2.32
C GLU A 73 5.36 -6.70 -3.18
N LEU A 74 6.32 -5.90 -2.76
CA LEU A 74 6.94 -4.84 -3.54
C LEU A 74 8.39 -5.23 -3.79
N ARG A 75 8.87 -5.09 -5.03
CA ARG A 75 10.26 -5.34 -5.41
C ARG A 75 10.77 -4.33 -6.43
N VAL A 76 11.93 -3.75 -6.17
CA VAL A 76 12.65 -2.89 -7.13
C VAL A 76 13.43 -3.75 -8.10
N LEU A 77 13.15 -3.60 -9.40
CA LEU A 77 13.82 -4.35 -10.47
C LEU A 77 15.09 -3.64 -10.94
N THR A 78 14.97 -2.33 -11.20
CA THR A 78 16.07 -1.50 -11.67
C THR A 78 15.92 -0.07 -11.17
N VAL A 79 17.04 0.66 -11.13
CA VAL A 79 17.11 2.08 -10.77
C VAL A 79 17.89 2.79 -11.86
N THR A 80 17.36 3.91 -12.37
CA THR A 80 17.97 4.69 -13.45
C THR A 80 17.78 6.18 -13.18
N GLY A 81 18.86 6.84 -12.77
CA GLY A 81 18.82 8.24 -12.35
C GLY A 81 17.86 8.41 -11.16
N THR A 82 16.84 9.24 -11.33
CA THR A 82 15.84 9.56 -10.29
C THR A 82 14.61 8.65 -10.33
N LYS A 83 14.63 7.55 -11.07
CA LYS A 83 13.50 6.63 -11.21
C LYS A 83 13.87 5.19 -10.86
N ALA A 84 12.90 4.45 -10.34
CA ALA A 84 13.00 3.03 -10.06
C ALA A 84 11.84 2.29 -10.70
N GLU A 85 12.12 1.16 -11.36
CA GLU A 85 11.08 0.25 -11.82
C GLU A 85 10.70 -0.68 -10.66
N VAL A 86 9.44 -0.66 -10.29
CA VAL A 86 8.91 -1.39 -9.14
C VAL A 86 7.85 -2.38 -9.62
N VAL A 87 8.08 -3.66 -9.30
CA VAL A 87 7.09 -4.72 -9.42
C VAL A 87 6.33 -4.83 -8.12
N THR A 88 5.03 -4.99 -8.24
CA THR A 88 4.15 -5.35 -7.12
C THR A 88 3.40 -6.62 -7.46
N LEU A 89 3.34 -7.53 -6.49
CA LEU A 89 2.62 -8.78 -6.59
C LEU A 89 1.60 -8.81 -5.46
N MET A 90 0.36 -9.16 -5.80
CA MET A 90 -0.70 -9.32 -4.84
C MET A 90 -1.30 -10.71 -5.01
N ALA A 91 -1.43 -11.45 -3.91
CA ALA A 91 -2.12 -12.73 -3.88
C ALA A 91 -3.26 -12.68 -2.87
N ILE A 92 -4.46 -13.06 -3.30
CA ILE A 92 -5.63 -13.22 -2.44
C ILE A 92 -6.04 -14.68 -2.46
N HIS A 93 -6.10 -15.29 -1.27
CA HIS A 93 -6.52 -16.66 -1.10
C HIS A 93 -7.74 -16.74 -0.20
N ALA A 94 -8.74 -17.51 -0.63
CA ALA A 94 -9.85 -17.96 0.21
C ALA A 94 -10.14 -19.43 -0.13
N PRO A 95 -10.46 -20.29 0.85
CA PRO A 95 -10.63 -21.72 0.62
C PRO A 95 -11.68 -22.08 -0.45
N SER A 96 -12.66 -21.21 -0.66
CA SER A 96 -13.78 -21.42 -1.58
C SER A 96 -13.53 -20.89 -3.01
N GLU A 97 -12.40 -20.24 -3.28
CA GLU A 97 -12.12 -19.59 -4.56
C GLU A 97 -10.69 -19.91 -5.03
N PRO A 98 -10.43 -19.93 -6.36
CA PRO A 98 -9.07 -20.04 -6.87
C PRO A 98 -8.18 -18.90 -6.36
N LEU A 99 -6.89 -19.21 -6.17
CA LEU A 99 -5.88 -18.20 -5.87
C LEU A 99 -5.90 -17.12 -6.96
N LYS A 100 -6.10 -15.87 -6.55
CA LYS A 100 -6.03 -14.72 -7.46
C LYS A 100 -4.70 -14.03 -7.26
N ILE A 101 -3.93 -13.94 -8.34
CA ILE A 101 -2.66 -13.21 -8.36
C ILE A 101 -2.80 -12.03 -9.30
N SER A 102 -2.37 -10.86 -8.85
CA SER A 102 -2.26 -9.66 -9.66
C SER A 102 -0.82 -9.17 -9.62
N ARG A 103 -0.28 -8.86 -10.80
CA ARG A 103 1.06 -8.32 -10.96
C ARG A 103 0.95 -6.95 -11.62
N HIS A 104 1.63 -5.96 -11.06
CA HIS A 104 1.69 -4.63 -11.63
C HIS A 104 3.15 -4.14 -11.66
N VAL A 105 3.48 -3.36 -12.68
CA VAL A 105 4.81 -2.78 -12.87
C VAL A 105 4.65 -1.29 -13.08
N ALA A 106 5.37 -0.48 -12.32
CA ALA A 106 5.34 0.97 -12.42
C ALA A 106 6.73 1.56 -12.28
N TRP A 107 6.93 2.73 -12.89
CA TRP A 107 8.10 3.56 -12.64
C TRP A 107 7.77 4.57 -11.54
N MET A 108 8.57 4.56 -10.47
CA MET A 108 8.40 5.42 -9.30
C MET A 108 9.56 6.41 -9.19
N THR A 109 9.30 7.58 -8.62
CA THR A 109 10.34 8.53 -8.23
C THR A 109 11.20 7.92 -7.13
N ALA A 110 12.49 7.80 -7.40
CA ALA A 110 13.47 7.09 -6.56
C ALA A 110 14.29 8.04 -5.67
N THR A 111 13.96 9.33 -5.65
CA THR A 111 14.65 10.35 -4.85
C THR A 111 13.88 10.61 -3.57
N ARG A 112 14.60 10.97 -2.50
CA ARG A 112 13.98 11.55 -1.30
C ARG A 112 13.29 12.84 -1.69
N SER A 113 11.97 12.85 -1.60
CA SER A 113 11.24 14.11 -1.49
C SER A 113 10.91 14.32 -0.02
N GLU A 114 10.95 15.56 0.43
CA GLU A 114 10.15 15.93 1.59
C GLU A 114 8.71 15.50 1.25
N VAL A 115 8.18 14.55 2.01
CA VAL A 115 6.83 14.02 1.78
C VAL A 115 5.87 15.14 2.14
N THR A 116 5.51 15.96 1.15
CA THR A 116 4.35 16.83 1.28
C THR A 116 3.15 15.90 1.41
N PRO A 117 2.33 16.03 2.46
CA PRO A 117 1.05 15.33 2.54
C PRO A 117 0.32 15.60 1.23
N VAL A 118 0.00 14.54 0.49
CA VAL A 118 -0.77 14.71 -0.72
C VAL A 118 -2.20 15.04 -0.30
N GLU A 119 -2.54 16.33 -0.28
CA GLU A 119 -3.93 16.81 -0.27
C GLU A 119 -4.55 16.53 -1.66
N LEU A 120 -4.77 15.26 -1.98
CA LEU A 120 -5.60 14.88 -3.11
C LEU A 120 -7.06 14.96 -2.67
N VAL A 121 -7.67 16.14 -2.79
CA VAL A 121 -9.13 16.24 -2.74
C VAL A 121 -9.67 15.83 -4.11
N THR A 122 -9.91 14.53 -4.32
CA THR A 122 -10.80 14.11 -5.41
C THR A 122 -12.24 14.17 -4.92
N ASN A 123 -13.12 14.83 -5.71
CA ASN A 123 -14.46 15.28 -5.34
C ASN A 123 -15.41 14.24 -4.67
N ASP A 124 -15.11 12.95 -4.74
CA ASP A 124 -15.95 11.86 -4.23
C ASP A 124 -15.32 11.03 -3.10
N SER A 125 -14.11 11.39 -2.65
CA SER A 125 -13.30 10.58 -1.74
C SER A 125 -12.68 11.43 -0.65
N MET A 126 -12.92 11.07 0.62
CA MET A 126 -12.37 11.81 1.74
C MET A 126 -10.93 11.38 1.99
N PHE A 127 -10.01 12.32 1.83
CA PHE A 127 -8.60 12.15 2.16
C PHE A 127 -8.26 12.90 3.45
N LEU A 128 -7.91 12.16 4.50
CA LEU A 128 -7.36 12.72 5.73
C LEU A 128 -5.94 12.23 5.91
N THR A 129 -5.01 13.16 6.16
CA THR A 129 -3.62 12.82 6.47
C THR A 129 -3.25 13.33 7.85
N PHE A 130 -2.66 12.48 8.68
CA PHE A 130 -2.20 12.86 10.02
C PHE A 130 -1.02 12.02 10.47
N ASP A 131 -0.28 12.54 11.44
CA ASP A 131 0.87 11.87 12.02
C ASP A 131 0.48 10.93 13.15
N SER A 132 1.12 9.77 13.21
CA SER A 132 0.85 8.77 14.23
C SER A 132 2.07 7.87 14.48
N THR A 133 1.87 6.82 15.26
CA THR A 133 2.82 5.74 15.44
C THR A 133 2.14 4.39 15.17
N THR A 134 2.88 3.41 14.69
CA THR A 134 2.38 2.04 14.54
C THR A 134 3.44 1.04 14.97
N THR A 135 2.99 -0.11 15.51
CA THR A 135 3.87 -1.22 15.86
C THR A 135 3.88 -2.26 14.75
N VAL A 136 5.02 -2.40 14.09
CA VAL A 136 5.25 -3.33 12.97
C VAL A 136 6.50 -4.13 13.29
N MET A 137 6.43 -5.46 13.10
CA MET A 137 7.54 -6.40 13.40
C MET A 137 8.17 -6.18 14.78
N GLY A 138 7.34 -5.90 15.80
CA GLY A 138 7.78 -5.68 17.18
C GLY A 138 8.39 -4.31 17.49
N ARG A 139 8.45 -3.38 16.54
CA ARG A 139 8.98 -2.03 16.73
C ARG A 139 7.91 -0.97 16.51
N THR A 140 7.84 0.01 17.40
CA THR A 140 6.97 1.18 17.26
C THR A 140 7.70 2.27 16.50
N ILE A 141 7.16 2.67 15.35
CA ILE A 141 7.77 3.64 14.44
C ILE A 141 6.82 4.81 14.15
N PRO A 142 7.36 6.03 13.96
CA PRO A 142 6.56 7.16 13.51
C PRO A 142 6.13 6.97 12.05
N VAL A 143 4.89 7.33 11.76
CA VAL A 143 4.28 7.17 10.44
C VAL A 143 3.36 8.34 10.11
N THR A 144 3.20 8.59 8.82
CA THR A 144 2.13 9.42 8.28
C THR A 144 1.02 8.49 7.83
N VAL A 145 -0.19 8.74 8.33
CA VAL A 145 -1.38 7.94 8.05
C VAL A 145 -2.18 8.63 6.97
N TYR A 146 -2.44 7.93 5.88
CA TYR A 146 -3.34 8.35 4.81
C TYR A 146 -4.63 7.57 4.93
N TYR A 147 -5.72 8.28 5.18
CA TYR A 147 -7.07 7.75 5.19
C TYR A 147 -7.74 8.11 3.87
N CYS A 148 -8.26 7.13 3.16
CA CYS A 148 -9.00 7.29 1.92
C CYS A 148 -10.32 6.54 2.05
N ASP A 149 -11.45 7.24 1.92
CA ASP A 149 -12.76 6.61 1.82
C ASP A 149 -13.32 6.83 0.41
N ASP A 150 -13.52 5.74 -0.33
CA ASP A 150 -14.12 5.74 -1.66
C ASP A 150 -15.34 4.82 -1.67
N LYS A 151 -16.53 5.43 -1.77
CA LYS A 151 -17.82 4.74 -1.97
C LYS A 151 -18.05 3.56 -1.02
N GLY A 152 -17.71 3.72 0.25
CA GLY A 152 -17.92 2.71 1.30
C GLY A 152 -16.74 1.75 1.53
N THR A 153 -15.69 1.88 0.72
CA THR A 153 -14.41 1.21 1.00
C THR A 153 -13.43 2.19 1.61
N THR A 154 -13.13 1.98 2.89
CA THR A 154 -12.11 2.75 3.59
C THR A 154 -10.77 2.04 3.50
N THR A 155 -9.75 2.75 3.03
CA THR A 155 -8.35 2.33 3.04
C THR A 155 -7.56 3.25 3.97
N ILE A 156 -6.77 2.65 4.86
CA ILE A 156 -5.84 3.36 5.73
C ILE A 156 -4.43 2.86 5.45
N VAL A 157 -3.52 3.77 5.14
CA VAL A 157 -2.14 3.47 4.77
C VAL A 157 -1.22 4.12 5.80
N PHE A 158 -0.35 3.34 6.41
CA PHE A 158 0.65 3.84 7.35
C PHE A 158 1.99 3.86 6.62
N VAL A 159 2.52 5.06 6.36
CA VAL A 159 3.77 5.26 5.60
C VAL A 159 4.85 5.73 6.55
N LYS A 160 6.02 5.09 6.49
CA LYS A 160 7.19 5.52 7.26
C LYS A 160 7.76 6.79 6.65
N ARG A 161 7.76 7.89 7.42
CA ARG A 161 8.01 9.25 6.92
C ARG A 161 9.36 9.46 6.24
N ASP A 162 10.43 8.94 6.83
CA ASP A 162 11.83 9.08 6.37
C ASP A 162 12.19 8.17 5.20
N ILE A 163 11.39 7.13 4.95
CA ILE A 163 11.60 6.16 3.87
C ILE A 163 10.61 6.41 2.71
N GLY A 164 9.41 6.91 3.01
CA GLY A 164 8.35 7.10 2.04
C GLY A 164 7.74 5.78 1.55
N LEU A 165 7.81 4.70 2.33
CA LEU A 165 7.18 3.43 1.99
C LEU A 165 6.13 3.01 3.03
N PRO A 166 5.07 2.30 2.61
CA PRO A 166 4.08 1.76 3.52
C PRO A 166 4.69 0.70 4.45
N VAL A 167 4.22 0.66 5.69
CA VAL A 167 4.55 -0.38 6.68
C VAL A 167 3.31 -1.18 7.09
N GLN A 168 2.13 -0.63 6.82
CA GLN A 168 0.85 -1.29 7.06
C GLN A 168 -0.23 -0.69 6.17
N PHE A 169 -1.16 -1.55 5.75
CA PHE A 169 -2.42 -1.21 5.11
C PHE A 169 -3.57 -1.74 5.95
N VAL A 170 -4.68 -1.01 5.98
CA VAL A 170 -5.95 -1.48 6.52
C VAL A 170 -7.00 -1.25 5.47
N PHE A 171 -7.68 -2.31 5.05
CA PHE A 171 -8.82 -2.24 4.16
C PHE A 171 -10.06 -2.55 4.98
N ALA A 172 -10.94 -1.58 5.16
CA ALA A 172 -12.24 -1.73 5.82
C ALA A 172 -13.35 -1.67 4.76
N LEU A 173 -14.16 -2.72 4.72
CA LEU A 173 -15.24 -2.89 3.75
C LEU A 173 -16.57 -2.59 4.44
N ASP A 174 -17.17 -1.42 4.20
CA ASP A 174 -18.56 -1.08 4.58
C ASP A 174 -18.97 -1.50 6.02
N ASN A 175 -18.08 -1.39 7.01
CA ASN A 175 -18.30 -1.85 8.40
C ASN A 175 -18.58 -3.35 8.57
N VAL A 176 -18.31 -4.17 7.55
CA VAL A 176 -18.57 -5.60 7.52
C VAL A 176 -17.35 -6.40 8.00
N THR A 177 -16.16 -6.01 7.53
CA THR A 177 -14.90 -6.65 7.90
C THR A 177 -13.76 -5.68 7.63
N SER A 178 -12.65 -5.85 8.32
CA SER A 178 -11.40 -5.19 7.99
C SER A 178 -10.26 -6.19 7.91
N ILE A 179 -9.31 -5.93 7.01
CA ILE A 179 -8.06 -6.67 6.93
C ILE A 179 -6.90 -5.72 7.11
N ALA A 180 -6.10 -5.97 8.14
CA ALA A 180 -4.81 -5.31 8.34
C ALA A 180 -3.73 -6.15 7.65
N VAL A 181 -3.10 -5.57 6.63
CA VAL A 181 -1.97 -6.16 5.91
C VAL A 181 -0.72 -5.46 6.39
N ARG A 182 0.14 -6.19 7.09
CA ARG A 182 1.32 -5.61 7.76
C ARG A 182 2.59 -6.09 7.09
N LEU A 183 3.61 -5.26 7.10
CA LEU A 183 4.96 -5.67 6.71
C LEU A 183 5.40 -6.84 7.60
N VAL A 184 5.88 -7.91 6.95
CA VAL A 184 6.38 -9.13 7.61
C VAL A 184 7.86 -9.38 7.32
N GLU A 185 8.38 -8.84 6.21
CA GLU A 185 9.76 -9.05 5.81
C GLU A 185 10.21 -7.93 4.87
N THR A 186 11.47 -7.52 4.97
CA THR A 186 12.09 -6.54 4.06
C THR A 186 13.60 -6.60 4.19
N ASN A 187 14.32 -6.23 3.12
CA ASN A 187 15.75 -5.91 3.16
C ASN A 187 16.03 -4.40 3.12
N ILE A 188 15.00 -3.55 3.16
CA ILE A 188 15.12 -2.11 3.07
C ILE A 188 15.51 -1.58 4.44
N SER A 189 16.76 -1.12 4.55
CA SER A 189 17.28 -0.56 5.80
C SER A 189 16.44 0.63 6.27
N GLY A 190 16.17 0.66 7.57
CA GLY A 190 15.39 1.72 8.20
C GLY A 190 13.88 1.59 8.04
N LEU A 191 13.32 0.67 7.23
CA LEU A 191 11.85 0.57 7.06
C LEU A 191 11.10 0.23 8.37
N VAL A 192 11.75 -0.51 9.28
CA VAL A 192 11.20 -0.92 10.59
C VAL A 192 11.99 -0.29 11.76
N GLY A 193 13.05 0.45 11.45
CA GLY A 193 13.99 1.05 12.39
C GLY A 193 15.35 0.36 12.39
#